data_AF-A0A1Y3QEY9-F1
#
_entry.id   AF-A0A1Y3QEY9-F1
#
_cell.length_a   1.000
_cell.length_b   1.000
_cell.length_c   1.000
_cell.angle_alpha   90.00
_cell.angle_beta   90.00
_cell.angle_gamma   90.00
#
_symmetry.space_group_name_H-M   'P 1'
#
loop_
_entity.id
_entity.type
_entity.pdbx_description
1 polymer ?
#
loop_
_entity_poly.entity_id
_entity_poly.type
_entity_poly.pdbx_seq_one_letter_code
_entity_poly.pdbx_strand_id
1 'polypeptide(L)'
;MASLFIGEGFGRALIIHLKRGDLLLESIRDLLAKEGIKNAVLFGAVGSMRKLVYHLPTSTGPTSNDKFITVEGNGPIELGSLSGNVIDGDPHLHIVAQDAKGTYVGHLEEGTEVLFLAEIILAEIKDPGIHRVKDEHGVVYLTRKPQAACNTNP
;
A
#
# COMPACT_ATOMS: atom_id res chain seq x y z
N MET A 1 -11.30 6.54 21.36
CA MET A 1 -9.95 6.97 21.82
C MET A 1 -8.98 6.72 20.69
N ALA A 2 -8.06 7.64 20.41
CA ALA A 2 -7.00 7.40 19.43
C ALA A 2 -6.00 6.36 19.97
N SER A 3 -5.49 5.50 19.09
CA SER A 3 -4.46 4.53 19.43
C SER A 3 -3.10 5.00 18.89
N LEU A 4 -2.06 4.92 19.72
CA LEU A 4 -0.68 5.17 19.31
C LEU A 4 0.09 3.85 19.33
N PHE A 5 0.76 3.54 18.22
CA PHE A 5 1.67 2.41 18.10
C PHE A 5 3.07 2.93 17.80
N ILE A 6 4.05 2.42 18.53
CA ILE A 6 5.44 2.84 18.43
C ILE A 6 6.24 1.58 18.07
N GLY A 7 6.99 1.64 16.97
CA GLY A 7 8.02 0.67 16.64
C GLY A 7 9.38 1.13 17.15
N GLU A 8 10.38 0.25 17.10
CA GLU A 8 11.73 0.50 17.63
C GLU A 8 12.56 1.46 16.76
N GLY A 9 12.10 1.75 15.54
CA GLY A 9 12.74 2.66 14.60
C GLY A 9 12.73 2.13 13.17
N PHE A 10 13.47 2.81 12.29
CA PHE A 10 13.63 2.39 10.90
C PHE A 10 14.70 1.31 10.74
N GLY A 11 14.45 0.38 9.82
CA GLY A 11 15.34 -0.69 9.40
C GLY A 11 15.98 -0.42 8.04
N ARG A 12 15.91 -1.41 7.15
CA ARG A 12 16.49 -1.33 5.80
C ARG A 12 15.86 -0.21 4.98
N ALA A 13 16.66 0.45 4.15
CA ALA A 13 16.18 1.24 3.02
C ALA A 13 15.89 0.29 1.85
N LEU A 14 14.72 0.42 1.25
CA LEU A 14 14.25 -0.43 0.16
C LEU A 14 14.06 0.40 -1.09
N ILE A 15 14.60 -0.07 -2.20
CA ILE A 15 14.45 0.54 -3.52
C ILE A 15 13.93 -0.55 -4.44
N ILE A 16 12.70 -0.38 -4.92
CA ILE A 16 12.08 -1.26 -5.89
C ILE A 16 12.10 -0.56 -7.24
N HIS A 17 12.64 -1.23 -8.25
CA HIS A 17 12.56 -0.81 -9.64
C HIS A 17 11.67 -1.78 -10.40
N LEU A 18 10.60 -1.24 -10.98
CA LEU A 18 9.67 -1.97 -11.84
C LEU A 18 9.84 -1.49 -13.28
N LYS A 19 9.66 -2.41 -14.22
CA LYS A 19 9.74 -2.15 -15.67
C LYS A 19 8.36 -2.23 -16.29
N ARG A 20 8.29 -1.84 -17.56
CA ARG A 20 7.09 -1.98 -18.39
C ARG A 20 6.44 -3.35 -18.26
N GLY A 21 5.14 -3.35 -17.95
CA GLY A 21 4.32 -4.55 -17.84
C GLY A 21 4.28 -5.16 -16.44
N ASP A 22 5.11 -4.70 -15.51
CA ASP A 22 5.02 -5.14 -14.12
C ASP A 22 3.75 -4.57 -13.48
N LEU A 23 3.13 -5.38 -12.63
CA LEU A 23 1.93 -4.99 -11.87
C LEU A 23 2.37 -4.31 -10.57
N LEU A 24 1.99 -3.04 -10.38
CA LEU A 24 2.59 -2.16 -9.36
C LEU A 24 2.40 -2.67 -7.93
N LEU A 25 1.16 -2.93 -7.52
CA LEU A 25 0.83 -3.33 -6.15
C LEU A 25 1.36 -4.74 -5.86
N GLU A 26 1.14 -5.66 -6.79
CA GLU A 26 1.52 -7.05 -6.69
C GLU A 26 3.05 -7.19 -6.60
N SER A 27 3.79 -6.46 -7.44
CA SER A 27 5.26 -6.49 -7.41
C SER A 27 5.81 -5.95 -6.10
N ILE A 28 5.24 -4.86 -5.55
CA ILE A 28 5.61 -4.36 -4.22
C ILE A 28 5.37 -5.44 -3.16
N ARG A 29 4.17 -6.01 -3.10
CA ARG A 29 3.81 -7.06 -2.14
C ARG A 29 4.76 -8.26 -2.22
N ASP A 30 5.00 -8.76 -3.42
CA ASP A 30 5.75 -9.99 -3.65
C ASP A 30 7.25 -9.81 -3.35
N LEU A 31 7.83 -8.67 -3.73
CA LEU A 31 9.23 -8.35 -3.41
C LEU A 31 9.44 -8.18 -1.90
N LEU A 32 8.51 -7.52 -1.20
CA LEU A 32 8.59 -7.38 0.25
C LEU A 32 8.45 -8.74 0.95
N ALA A 33 7.51 -9.58 0.49
CA ALA A 33 7.34 -10.93 1.03
C ALA A 33 8.60 -11.79 0.83
N LYS A 34 9.21 -11.73 -0.35
CA LYS A 34 10.47 -12.43 -0.67
C LYS A 34 11.61 -12.03 0.26
N GLU A 35 11.72 -10.75 0.61
CA GLU A 35 12.77 -10.20 1.49
C GLU A 35 12.40 -10.24 2.98
N GLY A 36 11.28 -10.89 3.33
CA GLY A 36 10.80 -11.01 4.70
C GLY A 36 10.37 -9.68 5.34
N ILE A 37 10.11 -8.64 4.54
CA ILE A 37 9.66 -7.34 5.03
C ILE A 37 8.19 -7.42 5.39
N LYS A 38 7.87 -7.19 6.66
CA LYS A 38 6.48 -7.17 7.15
C LYS A 38 5.94 -5.78 7.36
N ASN A 39 6.78 -4.82 7.73
CA ASN A 39 6.32 -3.47 8.00
C ASN A 39 7.24 -2.46 7.34
N ALA A 40 6.65 -1.51 6.62
CA ALA A 40 7.40 -0.47 5.94
C ALA A 40 6.53 0.78 5.75
N VAL A 41 7.17 1.94 5.69
CA VAL A 41 6.54 3.18 5.22
C VAL A 41 7.08 3.52 3.85
N LEU A 42 6.20 3.96 2.96
CA LEU A 42 6.58 4.44 1.64
C LEU A 42 7.01 5.91 1.75
N PHE A 43 8.22 6.23 1.29
CA PHE A 43 8.78 7.59 1.31
C PHE A 43 8.51 8.36 0.04
N GLY A 44 8.56 7.69 -1.10
CA GLY A 44 8.26 8.29 -2.39
C GLY A 44 8.22 7.26 -3.50
N ALA A 45 7.55 7.63 -4.57
CA ALA A 45 7.59 6.88 -5.81
C ALA A 45 7.47 7.82 -7.01
N VAL A 46 8.13 7.45 -8.10
CA VAL A 46 8.02 8.11 -9.41
C VAL A 46 7.82 7.06 -10.49
N GLY A 47 7.19 7.43 -11.60
CA GLY A 47 6.99 6.50 -12.71
C GLY A 47 5.81 6.85 -13.60
N SER A 48 5.46 5.91 -14.46
CA SER A 48 4.31 6.00 -15.35
C SER A 48 3.60 4.67 -15.49
N MET A 49 2.29 4.71 -15.74
CA MET A 49 1.43 3.55 -15.90
C MET A 49 0.73 3.60 -17.25
N ARG A 50 0.39 2.42 -17.79
CA ARG A 50 -0.47 2.28 -18.99
C ARG A 50 -1.90 1.92 -18.65
N LYS A 51 -2.09 1.37 -17.44
CA LYS A 51 -3.36 1.02 -16.85
C LYS A 51 -3.31 1.33 -15.36
N LEU A 52 -4.32 2.04 -14.86
CA LEU A 52 -4.49 2.33 -13.45
C LEU A 52 -5.80 1.72 -12.97
N VAL A 53 -5.74 0.94 -11.90
CA VAL A 53 -6.91 0.42 -11.19
C VAL A 53 -6.89 0.99 -9.78
N TYR A 54 -8.00 1.59 -9.38
CA TYR A 54 -8.14 2.17 -8.04
C TYR A 54 -9.60 2.16 -7.61
N HIS A 55 -9.85 2.30 -6.30
CA HIS A 55 -11.19 2.56 -5.80
C HIS A 55 -11.25 3.81 -4.92
N LEU A 56 -12.46 4.30 -4.72
CA LEU A 56 -12.77 5.37 -3.78
C LEU A 56 -14.08 5.07 -3.03
N PRO A 57 -14.18 5.48 -1.76
CA PRO A 57 -15.42 5.36 -1.00
C PRO A 57 -16.48 6.31 -1.56
N THR A 58 -17.72 5.85 -1.59
CA THR A 58 -18.89 6.59 -2.12
C THR A 58 -20.00 6.78 -1.08
N SER A 59 -19.81 6.23 0.12
CA SER A 59 -20.73 6.38 1.26
C SER A 59 -20.09 7.20 2.37
N THR A 60 -20.94 7.82 3.18
CA THR A 60 -20.57 8.47 4.45
C THR A 60 -21.14 7.73 5.67
N GLY A 61 -21.70 6.54 5.45
CA GLY A 61 -22.24 5.68 6.51
C GLY A 61 -21.16 4.82 7.17
N PRO A 62 -21.53 3.97 8.14
CA PRO A 62 -20.57 3.14 8.88
C PRO A 62 -19.93 2.05 8.01
N THR A 63 -20.57 1.65 6.91
CA THR A 63 -20.06 0.67 5.95
C THR A 63 -19.60 1.39 4.68
N SER A 64 -18.40 1.04 4.21
CA SER A 64 -17.86 1.57 2.96
C SER A 64 -18.59 0.96 1.77
N ASN A 65 -19.04 1.82 0.85
CA ASN A 65 -19.42 1.42 -0.50
C ASN A 65 -18.33 1.92 -1.44
N ASP A 66 -17.59 1.01 -2.05
CA ASP A 66 -16.44 1.38 -2.88
C ASP A 66 -16.78 1.34 -4.36
N LYS A 67 -16.30 2.35 -5.10
CA LYS A 67 -16.38 2.39 -6.55
C LYS A 67 -15.01 2.08 -7.13
N PHE A 68 -14.90 0.93 -7.77
CA PHE A 68 -13.71 0.51 -8.52
C PHE A 68 -13.70 1.13 -9.92
N ILE A 69 -12.56 1.66 -10.31
CA ILE A 69 -12.36 2.40 -11.56
C ILE A 69 -11.10 1.89 -12.24
N THR A 70 -11.17 1.67 -13.54
CA THR A 70 -10.01 1.41 -14.39
C THR A 70 -9.83 2.54 -15.38
N VAL A 71 -8.62 3.11 -15.43
CA VAL A 71 -8.20 4.11 -16.41
C VAL A 71 -7.20 3.44 -17.34
N GLU A 72 -7.53 3.39 -18.63
CA GLU A 72 -6.70 2.79 -19.68
C GLU A 72 -7.11 3.38 -21.03
N GLY A 73 -6.16 3.46 -21.99
CA GLY A 73 -6.44 3.84 -23.37
C GLY A 73 -6.44 5.33 -23.70
N ASN A 74 -6.26 6.21 -22.71
CA ASN A 74 -6.17 7.68 -22.91
C ASN A 74 -4.74 8.19 -23.16
N GLY A 75 -3.75 7.29 -23.22
CA GLY A 75 -2.33 7.63 -23.28
C GLY A 75 -1.59 7.30 -21.97
N PRO A 76 -0.34 7.77 -21.82
CA PRO A 76 0.45 7.59 -20.61
C PRO A 76 -0.23 8.21 -19.38
N ILE A 77 -0.16 7.50 -18.26
CA ILE A 77 -0.63 7.97 -16.96
C ILE A 77 0.60 8.25 -16.10
N GLU A 78 0.84 9.49 -15.73
CA GLU A 78 1.94 9.90 -14.85
C GLU A 78 1.62 9.55 -13.40
N LEU A 79 2.60 8.98 -12.68
CA LEU A 79 2.53 8.77 -11.24
C LEU A 79 2.93 10.07 -10.53
N GLY A 80 1.94 10.81 -10.05
CA GLY A 80 2.17 12.05 -9.30
C GLY A 80 2.60 11.80 -7.86
N SER A 81 2.00 10.79 -7.20
CA SER A 81 2.38 10.36 -5.86
C SER A 81 1.89 8.95 -5.59
N LEU A 82 2.69 8.17 -4.87
CA LEU A 82 2.26 6.98 -4.17
C LEU A 82 2.50 7.23 -2.68
N SER A 83 1.56 6.87 -1.84
CA SER A 83 1.63 7.11 -0.39
C SER A 83 1.02 5.95 0.35
N GLY A 84 1.53 5.61 1.54
CA GLY A 84 0.95 4.54 2.33
C GLY A 84 1.95 3.78 3.17
N ASN A 85 1.53 2.61 3.60
CA ASN A 85 2.29 1.76 4.52
C ASN A 85 2.04 0.29 4.23
N VAL A 86 3.01 -0.52 4.60
CA VAL A 86 2.93 -1.97 4.62
C VAL A 86 2.88 -2.37 6.08
N ILE A 87 1.87 -3.13 6.46
CA ILE A 87 1.69 -3.64 7.83
C ILE A 87 1.41 -5.12 7.75
N ASP A 88 2.16 -5.89 8.52
CA ASP A 88 2.11 -7.36 8.52
C ASP A 88 2.22 -8.03 7.13
N GLY A 89 2.94 -7.39 6.21
CA GLY A 89 3.15 -7.83 4.83
C GLY A 89 2.06 -7.39 3.86
N ASP A 90 1.06 -6.63 4.33
CA ASP A 90 -0.06 -6.15 3.51
C ASP A 90 0.12 -4.66 3.18
N PRO A 91 0.35 -4.28 1.91
CA PRO A 91 0.40 -2.88 1.50
C PRO A 91 -0.98 -2.23 1.51
N HIS A 92 -1.08 -1.04 2.08
CA HIS A 92 -2.22 -0.13 1.93
C HIS A 92 -1.70 1.16 1.33
N LEU A 93 -1.92 1.33 0.04
CA LEU A 93 -1.34 2.40 -0.77
C LEU A 93 -2.43 3.24 -1.42
N HIS A 94 -2.27 4.56 -1.37
CA HIS A 94 -3.07 5.53 -2.10
C HIS A 94 -2.23 6.17 -3.19
N ILE A 95 -2.86 6.42 -4.32
CA ILE A 95 -2.22 6.93 -5.53
C ILE A 95 -2.84 8.25 -5.97
N VAL A 96 -1.98 9.16 -6.41
CA VAL A 96 -2.33 10.34 -7.22
C VAL A 96 -1.67 10.15 -8.57
N ALA A 97 -2.47 10.17 -9.62
CA ALA A 97 -2.02 9.95 -10.98
C ALA A 97 -2.70 10.92 -11.94
N GLN A 98 -2.13 11.16 -13.12
CA GLN A 98 -2.73 12.05 -14.10
C GLN A 98 -2.49 11.56 -15.52
N ASP A 99 -3.51 11.63 -16.36
CA ASP A 99 -3.37 11.52 -17.82
C ASP A 99 -3.88 12.81 -18.50
N ALA A 100 -4.04 12.78 -19.82
CA ALA A 100 -4.56 13.92 -20.59
C ALA A 100 -6.03 14.29 -20.30
N LYS A 101 -6.79 13.40 -19.63
CA LYS A 101 -8.21 13.61 -19.27
C LYS A 101 -8.37 14.17 -17.86
N GLY A 102 -7.44 13.91 -16.95
CA GLY A 102 -7.45 14.54 -15.64
C GLY A 102 -6.65 13.80 -14.58
N THR A 103 -6.89 14.19 -13.33
CA THR A 103 -6.23 13.64 -12.13
C THR A 103 -7.10 12.57 -11.47
N TYR A 104 -6.47 11.50 -11.02
CA TYR A 104 -7.06 10.35 -10.36
C TYR A 104 -6.50 10.22 -8.95
N VAL A 105 -7.39 10.02 -7.98
CA VAL A 105 -7.03 9.89 -6.57
C VAL A 105 -7.85 8.78 -5.93
N GLY A 106 -7.18 7.85 -5.27
CA GLY A 106 -7.85 6.83 -4.47
C GLY A 106 -6.92 5.74 -3.97
N HIS A 107 -7.51 4.65 -3.51
CA HIS A 107 -6.80 3.47 -3.05
C HIS A 107 -6.31 2.65 -4.24
N LEU A 108 -5.02 2.34 -4.29
CA LEU A 108 -4.40 1.58 -5.37
C LEU A 108 -4.88 0.13 -5.34
N GLU A 109 -5.25 -0.40 -6.51
CA GLU A 109 -5.73 -1.78 -6.66
C GLU A 109 -4.84 -2.62 -7.58
N GLU A 110 -5.02 -3.94 -7.47
CA GLU A 110 -4.40 -4.93 -8.35
C GLU A 110 -4.72 -4.68 -9.83
N GLY A 111 -3.80 -5.07 -10.70
CA GLY A 111 -3.92 -4.88 -12.15
C GLY A 111 -3.49 -3.49 -12.66
N THR A 112 -2.96 -2.62 -11.78
CA THR A 112 -2.27 -1.38 -12.18
C THR A 112 -0.92 -1.74 -12.81
N GLU A 113 -0.67 -1.27 -14.03
CA GLU A 113 0.44 -1.75 -14.84
C GLU A 113 1.40 -0.64 -15.29
N VAL A 114 2.69 -0.87 -15.07
CA VAL A 114 3.76 0.08 -15.38
C VAL A 114 3.94 0.26 -16.89
N LEU A 115 4.09 1.52 -17.35
CA LEU A 115 4.33 1.85 -18.75
C LEU A 115 5.81 1.81 -19.14
N PHE A 116 6.67 2.54 -18.41
CA PHE A 116 8.12 2.58 -18.69
C PHE A 116 8.92 2.08 -17.50
N LEU A 117 8.78 2.77 -16.37
CA LEU A 117 9.38 2.40 -15.10
C LEU A 117 8.49 2.86 -13.95
N ALA A 118 8.69 2.23 -12.78
CA ALA A 118 8.34 2.81 -11.50
C ALA A 118 9.49 2.58 -10.51
N GLU A 119 9.87 3.62 -9.79
CA GLU A 119 10.89 3.60 -8.74
C GLU A 119 10.19 3.89 -7.42
N ILE A 120 10.25 2.95 -6.48
CA ILE A 120 9.55 3.04 -5.19
C ILE A 120 10.57 2.94 -4.06
N ILE A 121 10.54 3.91 -3.16
CA ILE A 121 11.42 3.99 -2.00
C ILE A 121 10.60 3.74 -0.73
N LEU A 122 11.02 2.75 0.06
CA LEU A 122 10.43 2.46 1.37
C LEU A 122 11.51 2.41 2.45
N ALA A 123 11.13 2.59 3.72
CA ALA A 123 11.94 2.11 4.84
C ALA A 123 11.16 1.13 5.70
N GLU A 124 11.84 0.06 6.09
CA GLU A 124 11.33 -0.94 7.02
C GLU A 124 11.04 -0.30 8.40
N ILE A 125 9.97 -0.72 9.05
CA ILE A 125 9.63 -0.35 10.43
C ILE A 125 9.88 -1.57 11.32
N LYS A 126 10.79 -1.43 12.29
CA LYS A 126 11.13 -2.54 13.20
C LYS A 126 10.10 -2.67 14.33
N ASP A 127 9.68 -3.91 14.53
CA ASP A 127 8.80 -4.38 15.59
C ASP A 127 7.72 -3.38 16.06
N PRO A 128 6.77 -2.97 15.19
CA PRO A 128 5.66 -2.16 15.65
C PRO A 128 4.64 -2.98 16.46
N GLY A 129 4.74 -4.33 16.46
CA GLY A 129 3.82 -5.21 17.18
C GLY A 129 2.35 -5.03 16.81
N ILE A 130 2.04 -4.72 15.54
CA ILE A 130 0.67 -4.43 15.07
C ILE A 130 0.26 -5.28 13.86
N HIS A 131 -1.04 -5.43 13.69
CA HIS A 131 -1.68 -6.02 12.52
C HIS A 131 -3.02 -5.33 12.23
N ARG A 132 -3.64 -5.67 11.11
CA ARG A 132 -4.96 -5.16 10.70
C ARG A 132 -6.08 -6.13 11.07
N VAL A 133 -7.18 -5.60 11.61
CA VAL A 133 -8.40 -6.37 11.94
C VAL A 133 -9.61 -5.63 11.36
N LYS A 134 -10.55 -6.38 10.81
CA LYS A 134 -11.83 -5.84 10.34
C LYS A 134 -12.84 -5.79 11.49
N ASP A 135 -13.57 -4.69 11.60
CA ASP A 135 -14.73 -4.60 12.48
C ASP A 135 -15.98 -5.24 11.83
N GLU A 136 -17.12 -5.15 12.53
CA GLU A 136 -18.42 -5.65 12.06
C GLU A 136 -18.95 -4.93 10.80
N HIS A 137 -18.43 -3.75 10.49
CA HIS A 137 -18.77 -2.98 9.30
C HIS A 137 -17.77 -3.20 8.15
N GLY A 138 -16.78 -4.08 8.34
CA GLY A 138 -15.73 -4.37 7.36
C GLY A 138 -14.61 -3.33 7.31
N VAL A 139 -14.62 -2.34 8.20
CA VAL A 139 -13.60 -1.29 8.28
C VAL A 139 -12.35 -1.85 8.94
N VAL A 140 -11.19 -1.56 8.36
CA VAL A 140 -9.91 -2.11 8.78
C VAL A 140 -9.22 -1.17 9.78
N TYR A 141 -8.90 -1.70 10.97
CA TYR A 141 -8.19 -0.97 12.03
C TYR A 141 -6.86 -1.64 12.39
N LEU A 142 -5.94 -0.84 12.92
CA LEU A 142 -4.70 -1.33 13.51
C LEU A 142 -4.92 -1.77 14.96
N THR A 143 -4.41 -2.95 15.31
CA THR A 143 -4.45 -3.50 16.67
C THR A 143 -3.10 -4.11 17.06
N ARG A 144 -2.82 -4.20 18.36
CA ARG A 144 -1.62 -4.91 18.85
C ARG A 144 -1.73 -6.39 18.50
N LYS A 145 -0.63 -6.98 18.04
CA LYS A 145 -0.51 -8.44 17.98
C LYS A 145 -0.61 -9.01 19.40
N PRO A 146 -1.29 -10.14 19.61
CA PRO A 146 -1.22 -10.86 20.87
C PRO A 146 0.24 -11.15 21.19
N GLN A 147 0.69 -10.87 22.42
CA GLN A 147 2.00 -11.36 22.86
C GLN A 147 1.96 -12.89 22.75
N ALA A 148 2.95 -13.47 22.07
CA ALA A 148 3.17 -14.91 22.18
C ALA A 148 3.28 -15.22 23.67
N ALA A 149 2.46 -16.15 24.16
CA ALA A 149 2.52 -16.58 25.55
C ALA A 149 3.97 -16.90 25.87
N CYS A 150 4.56 -16.15 26.81
CA CYS A 150 5.88 -16.44 27.30
C CYS A 150 5.78 -17.84 27.91
N ASN A 151 6.32 -18.86 27.24
CA ASN A 151 6.51 -20.17 27.83
C ASN A 151 7.54 -20.00 28.95
N THR A 152 7.08 -19.61 30.14
CA THR A 152 7.81 -19.80 31.37
C THR A 152 7.78 -21.31 31.64
N ASN A 153 8.73 -22.04 31.07
CA ASN A 153 9.06 -23.33 31.63
C ASN A 153 9.74 -23.10 32.99
N PRO A 154 9.35 -23.89 34.02
CA PRO A 154 9.77 -23.69 35.41
C PRO A 154 11.27 -23.89 35.63
#